data_AF-A0A7J2RH09-F1
#
_entry.id   AF-A0A7J2RH09-F1
#
_cell.length_a   1.000
_cell.length_b   1.000
_cell.length_c   1.000
_cell.angle_alpha   90.00
_cell.angle_beta   90.00
_cell.angle_gamma   90.00
#
_symmetry.space_group_name_H-M   'P 1'
#
loop_
_entity.id
_entity.type
_entity.pdbx_description
1 polymer ?
#
loop_
_entity_poly.entity_id
_entity_poly.type
_entity_poly.pdbx_seq_one_letter_code
_entity_poly.pdbx_strand_id
1 'polypeptide(L)'
;MEKAKDKWIEIIAKLTELTQDNVLKWRITEVPYALKGFADVRIDAVYFSIYKGNHLRIYEKKKKETIMVNFSLETLWETSTVLDLVKSTMAEPDGISQWAFPKVEGLNNLLNAVKFQVTGVKDFLKKLTEE
;
A
#
# COMPACT_ATOMS: atom_id res chain seq x y z
N MET A 1 -10.52 -22.22 6.89
CA MET A 1 -10.54 -20.88 6.27
C MET A 1 -10.26 -19.77 7.29
N GLU A 2 -10.87 -19.82 8.48
CA GLU A 2 -10.71 -18.81 9.55
C GLU A 2 -9.25 -18.61 10.01
N LYS A 3 -8.56 -19.70 10.39
CA LYS A 3 -7.14 -19.65 10.82
C LYS A 3 -6.17 -19.00 9.82
N ALA A 4 -6.48 -19.04 8.52
CA ALA A 4 -5.62 -18.43 7.51
C ALA A 4 -5.81 -16.91 7.45
N LYS A 5 -7.04 -16.41 7.65
CA LYS A 5 -7.35 -14.98 7.72
C LYS A 5 -6.67 -14.35 8.94
N ASP A 6 -6.69 -15.03 10.08
CA ASP A 6 -6.06 -14.58 11.32
C ASP A 6 -4.55 -14.40 11.14
N LYS A 7 -3.89 -15.37 10.48
CA LYS A 7 -2.46 -15.26 10.17
C LYS A 7 -2.12 -14.04 9.32
N TRP A 8 -2.96 -13.67 8.37
CA TRP A 8 -2.73 -12.45 7.57
C TRP A 8 -2.90 -11.19 8.41
N ILE A 9 -3.90 -11.17 9.30
CA ILE A 9 -4.10 -10.06 10.23
C ILE A 9 -2.86 -9.88 11.11
N GLU A 10 -2.32 -10.96 11.67
CA GLU A 10 -1.08 -10.94 12.47
C GLU A 10 0.13 -10.43 11.67
N ILE A 11 0.30 -10.89 10.43
CA ILE A 11 1.40 -10.45 9.56
C ILE A 11 1.29 -8.95 9.28
N ILE A 12 0.11 -8.46 8.91
CA ILE A 12 -0.09 -7.03 8.61
C ILE A 12 0.08 -6.17 9.86
N ALA A 13 -0.42 -6.63 11.02
CA ALA A 13 -0.17 -5.97 12.30
C ALA A 13 1.35 -5.88 12.57
N LYS A 14 2.08 -6.97 12.33
CA LYS A 14 3.54 -6.97 12.56
C LYS A 14 4.29 -6.04 11.61
N LEU A 15 3.91 -5.98 10.33
CA LEU A 15 4.49 -5.01 9.39
C LEU A 15 4.19 -3.57 9.80
N THR A 16 3.03 -3.33 10.40
CA THR A 16 2.63 -2.01 10.90
C THR A 16 3.51 -1.59 12.08
N GLU A 17 3.68 -2.45 13.07
CA GLU A 17 4.59 -2.21 14.21
C GLU A 17 6.01 -1.91 13.72
N LEU A 18 6.57 -2.76 12.85
CA LEU A 18 7.93 -2.56 12.31
C LEU A 18 8.06 -1.22 11.57
N THR A 19 6.99 -0.76 10.92
CA THR A 19 6.96 0.54 10.23
C THR A 19 6.93 1.69 11.24
N GLN A 20 6.09 1.60 12.27
CA GLN A 20 5.98 2.62 13.33
C GLN A 20 7.27 2.74 14.16
N ASP A 21 7.93 1.62 14.41
CA ASP A 21 9.22 1.54 15.10
C ASP A 21 10.40 1.95 14.21
N ASN A 22 10.15 2.31 12.96
CA ASN A 22 11.16 2.72 11.97
C ASN A 22 12.20 1.62 11.64
N VAL A 23 11.87 0.36 11.93
CA VAL A 23 12.64 -0.84 11.56
C VAL A 23 12.41 -1.18 10.09
N LEU A 24 11.16 -1.15 9.65
CA LEU A 24 10.77 -1.26 8.25
C LEU A 24 10.64 0.13 7.65
N LYS A 25 11.61 0.50 6.81
CA LYS A 25 11.68 1.83 6.19
C LYS A 25 11.09 1.82 4.80
N TRP A 26 10.19 2.76 4.55
CA TRP A 26 9.52 2.93 3.28
C TRP A 26 10.05 4.17 2.56
N ARG A 27 9.98 4.14 1.24
CA ARG A 27 10.25 5.30 0.38
C ARG A 27 9.13 5.47 -0.63
N ILE A 28 8.82 6.70 -1.01
CA ILE A 28 7.99 6.97 -2.19
C ILE A 28 8.81 6.63 -3.43
N THR A 29 8.15 6.01 -4.39
CA THR A 29 8.69 5.68 -5.72
C THR A 29 7.73 6.18 -6.79
N GLU A 30 8.21 6.30 -8.03
CA GLU A 30 7.31 6.56 -9.13
C GLU A 30 6.33 5.40 -9.32
N VAL A 31 5.12 5.70 -9.80
CA VAL A 31 4.15 4.66 -10.12
C VAL A 31 4.70 3.83 -11.30
N PRO A 32 4.93 2.52 -11.15
CA PRO A 32 5.47 1.69 -12.22
C PRO A 32 4.57 1.68 -13.46
N TYR A 33 5.16 1.53 -14.65
CA TYR A 33 4.41 1.52 -15.90
C TYR A 33 3.30 0.46 -15.93
N ALA A 34 3.58 -0.73 -15.39
CA ALA A 34 2.60 -1.81 -15.24
C ALA A 34 1.34 -1.41 -14.44
N LEU A 35 1.41 -0.36 -13.63
CA LEU A 35 0.29 0.16 -12.84
C LEU A 35 -0.39 1.40 -13.47
N LYS A 36 0.25 2.05 -14.45
CA LYS A 36 -0.25 3.28 -15.11
C LYS A 36 -1.26 3.01 -16.25
N GLY A 37 -1.46 1.76 -16.64
CA GLY A 37 -2.02 1.40 -17.95
C GLY A 37 -3.54 1.28 -18.10
N PHE A 38 -4.35 1.57 -17.08
CA PHE A 38 -5.81 1.38 -17.18
C PHE A 38 -6.56 2.69 -16.92
N ALA A 39 -7.37 3.13 -17.90
CA ALA A 39 -8.14 4.39 -17.80
C ALA A 39 -9.06 4.45 -16.58
N ASP A 40 -9.53 3.29 -16.12
CA ASP A 40 -10.42 3.14 -14.96
C ASP A 40 -9.65 2.81 -13.66
N VAL A 41 -8.32 2.87 -13.66
CA VAL A 41 -7.50 2.67 -12.46
C VAL A 41 -6.62 3.87 -12.24
N ARG A 42 -6.66 4.40 -11.02
CA ARG A 42 -5.82 5.49 -10.58
C ARG A 42 -5.03 5.08 -9.34
N ILE A 43 -3.72 5.32 -9.39
CA ILE A 43 -2.78 5.12 -8.29
C ILE A 43 -1.98 6.42 -8.18
N ASP A 44 -2.12 7.12 -7.06
CA ASP A 44 -1.51 8.44 -6.87
C ASP A 44 -0.05 8.35 -6.41
N ALA A 45 0.24 7.39 -5.53
CA ALA A 45 1.57 7.18 -4.97
C ALA A 45 1.81 5.70 -4.70
N VAL A 46 3.08 5.30 -4.81
CA VAL A 46 3.56 3.95 -4.52
C VAL A 46 4.66 4.04 -3.47
N TYR A 47 4.54 3.21 -2.44
CA TYR A 47 5.54 3.10 -1.38
C TYR A 47 6.24 1.76 -1.47
N PHE A 48 7.56 1.79 -1.32
CA PHE A 48 8.42 0.63 -1.49
C PHE A 48 9.30 0.41 -0.26
N SER A 49 9.53 -0.85 0.09
CA SER A 49 10.46 -1.26 1.13
C SER A 49 11.14 -2.57 0.81
N ILE A 50 12.28 -2.84 1.47
CA ILE A 50 12.97 -4.14 1.41
C ILE A 50 13.01 -4.71 2.82
N TYR A 51 12.41 -5.89 3.01
CA TYR A 51 12.38 -6.58 4.29
C TYR A 51 12.88 -8.02 4.15
N LYS A 52 13.98 -8.33 4.83
CA LYS A 52 14.61 -9.67 4.80
C LYS A 52 14.81 -10.19 3.35
N GLY A 53 15.29 -9.32 2.46
CA GLY A 53 15.52 -9.64 1.05
C GLY A 53 14.27 -9.66 0.16
N ASN A 54 13.08 -9.45 0.71
CA ASN A 54 11.83 -9.37 -0.05
C ASN A 54 11.48 -7.92 -0.34
N HIS A 55 11.07 -7.64 -1.57
CA HIS A 55 10.64 -6.30 -1.96
C HIS A 55 9.14 -6.18 -1.76
N LEU A 56 8.75 -5.22 -0.94
CA LEU A 56 7.37 -4.94 -0.58
C LEU A 56 6.94 -3.64 -1.26
N ARG A 57 5.72 -3.65 -1.79
CA ARG A 57 5.10 -2.46 -2.38
C ARG A 57 3.70 -2.29 -1.81
N ILE A 58 3.39 -1.12 -1.27
CA ILE A 58 2.04 -0.78 -0.82
C ILE A 58 1.56 0.49 -1.50
N TYR A 59 0.28 0.51 -1.88
CA TYR A 59 -0.32 1.65 -2.55
C TYR A 59 -1.85 1.64 -2.42
N GLU A 60 -2.43 2.81 -2.67
CA GLU A 60 -3.88 2.99 -2.77
C GLU A 60 -4.28 2.86 -4.24
N LYS A 61 -5.19 1.95 -4.53
CA LYS A 61 -5.77 1.71 -5.86
C LYS A 61 -7.20 2.20 -5.88
N LYS A 62 -7.47 3.19 -6.72
CA LYS A 62 -8.81 3.67 -7.03
C LYS A 62 -9.25 3.05 -8.34
N LYS A 63 -10.37 2.33 -8.34
CA LYS A 63 -10.92 1.71 -9.54
C LYS A 63 -12.31 2.27 -9.80
N LYS A 64 -12.59 2.61 -11.05
CA LYS A 64 -13.92 2.98 -11.52
C LYS A 64 -14.74 1.69 -11.69
N GLU A 65 -15.90 1.66 -11.08
CA GLU A 65 -16.83 0.54 -11.20
C GLU A 65 -18.21 1.06 -11.61
N THR A 66 -18.82 0.40 -12.59
CA THR A 66 -20.17 0.69 -13.03
C THR A 66 -21.10 -0.32 -12.38
N ILE A 67 -22.02 0.17 -11.55
CA ILE A 67 -22.99 -0.66 -10.84
C ILE A 67 -24.42 -0.30 -11.28
N MET A 68 -25.33 -1.26 -11.11
CA MET A 68 -26.76 -1.03 -11.34
C MET A 68 -27.43 -0.61 -10.04
N VAL A 69 -27.96 0.61 -10.00
CA VAL A 69 -28.71 1.16 -8.86
C VAL A 69 -30.08 1.58 -9.38
N ASN A 70 -31.16 0.98 -8.84
CA ASN A 70 -32.54 1.28 -9.23
C ASN A 70 -32.77 1.31 -10.76
N PHE A 71 -32.25 0.31 -11.47
CA PHE A 71 -32.31 0.20 -12.95
C PHE A 71 -31.56 1.29 -13.73
N SER A 72 -30.73 2.10 -13.06
CA SER A 72 -29.82 3.06 -13.69
C SER A 72 -28.36 2.61 -13.52
N LEU A 73 -27.51 2.93 -14.49
CA LEU A 73 -26.06 2.69 -14.39
C LEU A 73 -25.42 3.87 -13.68
N GLU A 74 -24.87 3.63 -12.50
CA GLU A 74 -24.07 4.60 -11.76
C GLU A 74 -22.60 4.22 -11.81
N THR A 75 -21.73 5.23 -11.83
CA THR A 75 -20.28 5.02 -11.84
C THR A 75 -19.69 5.54 -10.54
N LEU A 76 -19.08 4.63 -9.78
CA LEU A 76 -18.47 4.93 -8.49
C LEU A 76 -16.97 4.66 -8.54
N TRP A 77 -16.24 5.33 -7.66
CA TRP A 77 -14.82 5.06 -7.41
C TRP A 77 -14.69 4.19 -6.17
N GLU A 78 -14.27 2.94 -6.35
CA GLU A 78 -13.88 2.07 -5.24
C GLU A 78 -12.42 2.33 -4.89
N THR A 79 -12.12 2.50 -3.61
CA THR A 79 -10.75 2.61 -3.11
C THR A 79 -10.35 1.33 -2.38
N SER A 80 -9.17 0.81 -2.68
CA SER A 80 -8.60 -0.36 -2.02
C SER A 80 -7.11 -0.17 -1.75
N THR A 81 -6.64 -0.66 -0.60
CA THR A 81 -5.21 -0.73 -0.31
C THR A 81 -4.68 -2.07 -0.80
N VAL A 82 -3.57 -2.01 -1.52
CA VAL A 82 -2.89 -3.18 -2.08
C VAL A 82 -1.49 -3.24 -1.51
N LEU A 83 -1.12 -4.41 -0.99
CA LEU A 83 0.24 -4.76 -0.60
C LEU A 83 0.70 -5.94 -1.46
N ASP A 84 1.85 -5.80 -2.11
CA ASP A 84 2.40 -6.80 -3.02
C ASP A 84 3.84 -7.17 -2.64
N LEU A 85 4.19 -8.42 -2.92
CA LEU A 85 5.57 -8.83 -3.18
C LEU A 85 5.90 -8.51 -4.62
N VAL A 86 6.99 -7.78 -4.83
CA VAL A 86 7.46 -7.40 -6.17
C VAL A 86 8.82 -8.01 -6.47
N LYS A 87 9.08 -8.29 -7.74
CA LYS A 87 10.42 -8.68 -8.21
C LYS A 87 11.02 -7.52 -8.97
N SER A 88 12.08 -6.93 -8.39
CA SER A 88 12.85 -5.88 -9.07
C SER A 88 13.65 -6.47 -10.22
N THR A 89 13.72 -5.73 -11.33
CA THR A 89 14.55 -6.06 -12.49
C THR A 89 15.32 -4.81 -12.92
N MET A 90 16.31 -4.97 -13.80
CA MET A 90 17.05 -3.81 -14.31
C MET A 90 16.14 -2.81 -15.06
N ALA A 91 15.07 -3.29 -15.69
CA ALA A 91 14.10 -2.45 -16.40
C ALA A 91 13.02 -1.86 -15.47
N GLU A 92 12.73 -2.53 -14.36
CA GLU A 92 11.72 -2.10 -13.38
C GLU A 92 12.30 -2.21 -11.96
N PRO A 93 13.04 -1.20 -11.49
CA PRO A 93 13.67 -1.23 -10.18
C PRO A 93 12.65 -1.34 -9.04
N ASP A 94 11.46 -0.76 -9.22
CA ASP A 94 10.34 -0.83 -8.25
C ASP A 94 9.42 -2.05 -8.46
N GLY A 95 9.77 -2.89 -9.46
CA GLY A 95 9.39 -4.28 -9.60
C GLY A 95 8.00 -4.60 -10.17
N ILE A 96 7.90 -5.81 -10.73
CA ILE A 96 6.65 -6.41 -11.21
C ILE A 96 5.99 -7.14 -10.04
N SER A 97 4.67 -6.95 -9.86
CA SER A 97 3.91 -7.69 -8.85
C SER A 97 4.00 -9.19 -9.11
N GLN A 98 4.49 -9.94 -8.12
CA GLN A 98 4.51 -11.41 -8.16
C GLN A 98 3.34 -12.00 -7.39
N TRP A 99 2.92 -11.32 -6.32
CA TRP A 99 1.85 -11.79 -5.45
C TRP A 99 1.26 -10.63 -4.64
N ALA A 100 -0.07 -10.54 -4.60
CA ALA A 100 -0.78 -9.59 -3.77
C ALA A 100 -1.26 -10.25 -2.47
N PHE A 101 -1.08 -9.57 -1.35
CA PHE A 101 -1.62 -10.02 -0.07
C PHE A 101 -3.15 -9.96 -0.08
N PRO A 102 -3.84 -10.90 0.62
CA PRO A 102 -5.29 -10.85 0.75
C PRO A 102 -5.75 -9.52 1.37
N LYS A 103 -6.92 -9.02 0.91
CA LYS A 103 -7.54 -7.82 1.47
C LYS A 103 -7.96 -8.10 2.92
N VAL A 104 -7.29 -7.46 3.87
CA VAL A 104 -7.62 -7.47 5.30
C VAL A 104 -7.71 -6.03 5.81
N GLU A 105 -8.55 -5.79 6.81
CA GLU A 105 -8.83 -4.44 7.34
C GLU A 105 -7.55 -3.70 7.78
N GLY A 106 -6.59 -4.43 8.36
CA GLY A 106 -5.32 -3.88 8.83
C GLY A 106 -4.43 -3.27 7.73
N LEU A 107 -4.67 -3.54 6.45
CA LEU A 107 -3.84 -2.97 5.37
C LEU A 107 -3.91 -1.45 5.31
N ASN A 108 -5.08 -0.87 5.62
CA ASN A 108 -5.22 0.59 5.68
C ASN A 108 -4.39 1.19 6.82
N ASN A 109 -4.32 0.51 7.97
CA ASN A 109 -3.49 0.93 9.10
C ASN A 109 -2.00 0.90 8.73
N LEU A 110 -1.56 -0.16 8.03
CA LEU A 110 -0.21 -0.23 7.50
C LEU A 110 0.06 0.94 6.54
N LEU A 111 -0.80 1.18 5.56
CA LEU A 111 -0.64 2.29 4.60
C LEU A 111 -0.56 3.65 5.31
N ASN A 112 -1.39 3.88 6.33
CA ASN A 112 -1.34 5.12 7.11
C ASN A 112 -0.02 5.26 7.88
N ALA A 113 0.48 4.18 8.49
CA ALA A 113 1.79 4.18 9.14
C ALA A 113 2.91 4.49 8.15
N VAL A 114 2.84 3.94 6.93
CA VAL A 114 3.77 4.23 5.85
C VAL A 114 3.72 5.71 5.43
N LYS A 115 2.52 6.25 5.17
CA LYS A 115 2.33 7.67 4.84
C LYS A 115 2.88 8.58 5.93
N PHE A 116 2.60 8.26 7.20
CA PHE A 116 3.12 9.00 8.34
C PHE A 116 4.65 8.98 8.42
N GLN A 117 5.26 7.80 8.25
CA GLN A 117 6.72 7.64 8.24
C GLN A 117 7.36 8.44 7.10
N VAL A 118 6.86 8.30 5.87
CA VAL A 118 7.49 8.89 4.69
C VAL A 118 7.30 10.41 4.61
N THR A 119 6.18 10.94 5.10
CA THR A 119 5.93 12.39 5.13
C THR A 119 6.77 13.10 6.21
N GLY A 120 7.50 12.35 7.04
CA GLY A 120 8.33 12.93 8.10
C GLY A 120 7.50 13.59 9.21
N VAL A 121 6.24 13.19 9.39
CA VAL A 121 5.33 13.81 10.38
C VAL A 121 5.93 13.72 11.78
N LYS A 122 6.61 12.63 12.11
CA LYS A 122 7.31 12.47 13.40
C LYS A 122 8.36 13.56 13.63
N ASP A 123 9.18 13.85 12.62
CA ASP A 123 10.22 14.88 12.70
C ASP A 123 9.60 16.29 12.76
N PHE A 124 8.50 16.51 12.05
CA PHE A 124 7.72 17.74 12.14
C PHE A 124 7.14 17.95 13.55
N LEU A 125 6.48 16.95 14.14
CA LEU A 125 5.92 17.04 15.48
C LEU A 125 7.00 17.27 16.54
N LYS A 126 8.16 16.60 16.42
CA LYS A 126 9.30 16.80 17.33
C LYS A 126 9.76 18.27 17.33
N LYS A 127 9.85 18.88 16.15
CA LYS A 127 10.21 20.32 16.03
C LYS A 127 9.18 21.24 16.70
N LEU A 128 7.90 20.89 16.71
CA LEU A 128 6.85 21.68 17.36
C LEU A 128 6.85 21.58 18.89
N THR A 129 7.34 20.47 19.44
CA THR A 129 7.37 20.23 20.90
C THR A 129 8.68 20.62 21.57
N GLU A 130 9.69 20.98 20.78
CA GLU A 130 11.00 21.45 21.25
C GLU A 130 11.11 23.00 21.23
N GLU A 131 10.00 23.70 20.99
CA GLU A 131 9.79 25.14 21.29
C GLU A 131 9.17 25.34 22.68
#